data_AF-A0A951L4Q8-F1
#
_entry.id   AF-A0A951L4Q8-F1
#
_cell.length_a   1.000
_cell.length_b   1.000
_cell.length_c   1.000
_cell.angle_alpha   90.00
_cell.angle_beta   90.00
_cell.angle_gamma   90.00
#
_symmetry.space_group_name_H-M   'P 1'
#
loop_
_entity.id
_entity.type
_entity.pdbx_description
1 polymer ?
#
loop_
_entity_poly.entity_id
_entity_poly.type
_entity_poly.pdbx_seq_one_letter_code
_entity_poly.pdbx_strand_id
1 'polypeptide(L)'
;MRAALATPALRRLLFGFALLTNVGTNAQVSEPEGYRMDDYRAPTPQTVAGGTVLDTDAAHKLWENGAAVWIDVLPAPRRPANLPASALWMPLPHRDIPGSIWLPDIG
;
A
#
# COMPACT_ATOMS: atom_id res chain seq x y z
N MET A 1 66.55 -29.43 -11.53
CA MET A 1 65.69 -29.29 -10.33
C MET A 1 64.57 -28.33 -10.67
N ARG A 2 63.33 -28.72 -10.33
CA ARG A 2 62.05 -28.10 -10.70
C ARG A 2 61.79 -26.82 -9.90
N ALA A 3 61.20 -25.81 -10.53
CA ALA A 3 60.39 -24.81 -9.83
C ALA A 3 59.27 -24.35 -10.78
N ALA A 4 58.08 -24.94 -10.57
CA ALA A 4 56.85 -24.55 -11.23
C ALA A 4 56.19 -23.45 -10.40
N LEU A 5 55.93 -22.28 -10.99
CA LEU A 5 55.08 -21.24 -10.41
C LEU A 5 53.71 -21.37 -11.06
N ALA A 6 52.78 -22.06 -10.38
CA ALA A 6 51.38 -22.12 -10.78
C ALA A 6 50.66 -20.87 -10.28
N THR A 7 50.25 -20.01 -11.20
CA THR A 7 49.38 -18.86 -10.95
C THR A 7 47.97 -19.35 -10.60
N PRO A 8 47.36 -18.96 -9.46
CA PRO A 8 45.95 -19.24 -9.25
C PRO A 8 45.11 -18.29 -10.10
N ALA A 9 44.44 -18.84 -11.12
CA ALA A 9 43.41 -18.17 -11.89
C ALA A 9 42.24 -17.78 -10.97
N LEU A 10 42.08 -16.49 -10.71
CA LEU A 10 40.97 -15.94 -9.94
C LEU A 10 39.67 -16.06 -10.77
N ARG A 11 38.89 -17.12 -10.53
CA ARG A 11 37.52 -17.27 -11.05
C ARG A 11 36.64 -16.19 -10.44
N ARG A 12 36.36 -15.12 -11.19
CA ARG A 12 35.33 -14.12 -10.84
C ARG A 12 33.95 -14.75 -11.06
N LEU A 13 33.30 -15.15 -9.97
CA LEU A 13 31.91 -15.58 -10.00
C LEU A 13 31.02 -14.32 -10.06
N LEU A 14 30.48 -14.01 -11.23
CA LEU A 14 29.48 -12.95 -11.41
C LEU A 14 28.12 -13.47 -10.96
N PHE A 15 27.60 -12.95 -9.85
CA PHE A 15 26.19 -13.12 -9.48
C PHE A 15 25.35 -12.12 -10.26
N GLY A 16 24.58 -12.62 -11.25
CA GLY A 16 23.58 -11.82 -11.95
C GLY A 16 22.33 -11.64 -11.07
N PHE A 17 21.98 -10.39 -10.76
CA PHE A 17 20.73 -10.04 -10.10
C PHE A 17 19.64 -9.89 -11.17
N ALA A 18 18.73 -10.85 -11.28
CA ALA A 18 17.56 -10.74 -12.15
C ALA A 18 16.46 -9.98 -11.41
N LEU A 19 16.15 -8.77 -11.87
CA LEU A 19 15.03 -7.98 -11.36
C LEU A 19 13.74 -8.46 -12.05
N LEU A 20 12.97 -9.32 -11.37
CA LEU A 20 11.62 -9.67 -11.78
C LEU A 20 10.68 -8.52 -11.39
N THR A 21 10.30 -7.69 -12.36
CA THR A 21 9.24 -6.70 -12.17
C THR A 21 7.90 -7.41 -12.20
N ASN A 22 7.26 -7.54 -11.04
CA ASN A 22 5.91 -8.08 -10.96
C ASN A 22 4.92 -6.96 -11.35
N VAL A 23 4.58 -6.88 -12.64
CA VAL A 23 3.52 -5.98 -13.11
C VAL A 23 2.19 -6.61 -12.73
N GLY A 24 1.62 -6.18 -11.61
CA GLY A 24 0.27 -6.59 -11.21
C GLY A 24 -0.77 -6.00 -12.15
N THR A 25 -1.39 -6.81 -12.99
CA THR A 25 -2.61 -6.46 -13.71
C THR A 25 -3.75 -6.35 -12.70
N ASN A 26 -4.12 -5.14 -12.29
CA ASN A 26 -5.36 -4.91 -11.54
C ASN A 26 -6.53 -5.19 -12.50
N ALA A 27 -7.25 -6.29 -12.28
CA ALA A 27 -8.51 -6.53 -12.96
C ALA A 27 -9.45 -5.36 -12.67
N GLN A 28 -10.07 -4.79 -13.71
CA GLN A 28 -10.97 -3.65 -13.57
C GLN A 28 -12.21 -4.07 -12.77
N VAL A 29 -12.39 -3.51 -11.58
CA VAL A 29 -13.54 -3.77 -10.70
C VAL A 29 -14.67 -2.80 -11.04
N SER A 30 -15.91 -3.30 -11.01
CA SER A 30 -17.10 -2.48 -11.23
C SER A 30 -17.38 -1.57 -10.05
N GLU A 31 -18.04 -0.44 -10.30
CA GLU A 31 -18.55 0.42 -9.23
C GLU A 31 -19.60 -0.35 -8.40
N PRO A 32 -19.53 -0.29 -7.05
CA PRO A 32 -20.54 -0.92 -6.20
C PRO A 32 -21.86 -0.13 -6.26
N GLU A 33 -22.99 -0.82 -6.05
CA GLU A 33 -24.32 -0.19 -5.97
C GLU A 33 -24.46 0.74 -4.76
N GLY A 34 -23.69 0.48 -3.69
CA GLY A 34 -23.71 1.25 -2.46
C GLY A 34 -22.33 1.40 -1.83
N TYR A 35 -22.33 1.80 -0.56
CA TYR A 35 -21.15 2.04 0.25
C TYR A 35 -20.35 0.75 0.53
N ARG A 36 -19.02 0.86 0.55
CA ARG A 36 -18.08 -0.22 0.86
C ARG A 36 -17.87 -0.33 2.38
N MET A 37 -18.71 -1.16 3.00
CA MET A 37 -18.67 -1.37 4.45
C MET A 37 -17.65 -2.41 4.92
N ASP A 38 -17.03 -3.17 4.01
CA ASP A 38 -16.03 -4.19 4.28
C ASP A 38 -14.90 -4.18 3.23
N ASP A 39 -13.88 -5.02 3.44
CA ASP A 39 -12.71 -5.16 2.57
C ASP A 39 -12.20 -3.83 1.97
N TYR A 40 -11.92 -2.86 2.86
CA TYR A 40 -11.47 -1.50 2.50
C TYR A 40 -10.17 -1.45 1.67
N ARG A 41 -9.48 -2.58 1.51
CA ARG A 41 -8.26 -2.72 0.68
C ARG A 41 -8.51 -3.46 -0.64
N ALA A 42 -9.76 -3.77 -0.98
CA ALA A 42 -10.14 -4.26 -2.28
C ALA A 42 -9.77 -3.25 -3.39
N PRO A 43 -9.62 -3.70 -4.65
CA PRO A 43 -9.30 -2.78 -5.74
C PRO A 43 -10.35 -1.68 -5.91
N THR A 44 -9.88 -0.46 -6.18
CA THR A 44 -10.72 0.70 -6.46
C THR A 44 -11.16 0.69 -7.93
N PRO A 45 -12.45 0.93 -8.24
CA PRO A 45 -12.91 1.13 -9.61
C PRO A 45 -12.17 2.30 -10.29
N GLN A 46 -12.03 2.23 -11.62
CA GLN A 46 -11.39 3.30 -12.39
C GLN A 46 -12.27 4.55 -12.52
N THR A 47 -13.55 4.44 -12.21
CA THR A 47 -14.55 5.49 -12.31
C THR A 47 -15.42 5.53 -11.06
N VAL A 48 -16.07 6.66 -10.82
CA VAL A 48 -17.13 6.79 -9.81
C VAL A 48 -18.19 7.74 -10.33
N ALA A 49 -19.46 7.31 -10.31
CA ALA A 49 -20.58 8.16 -10.71
C ALA A 49 -20.63 9.45 -9.86
N GLY A 50 -20.66 10.61 -10.54
CA GLY A 50 -20.72 11.91 -9.88
C GLY A 50 -19.41 12.41 -9.26
N GLY A 51 -18.30 11.69 -9.46
CA GLY A 51 -16.98 12.09 -8.95
C GLY A 51 -15.88 11.96 -10.00
N THR A 52 -14.65 12.19 -9.55
CA THR A 52 -13.44 12.04 -10.36
C THR A 52 -12.46 11.17 -9.60
N VAL A 53 -12.04 10.06 -10.22
CA VAL A 53 -10.98 9.21 -9.67
C VAL A 53 -9.64 9.82 -10.03
N LEU A 54 -8.78 9.99 -9.03
CA LEU A 54 -7.44 10.55 -9.19
C LEU A 54 -6.41 9.43 -9.09
N ASP A 55 -5.36 9.51 -9.91
CA ASP A 55 -4.14 8.77 -9.66
C ASP A 55 -3.31 9.42 -8.55
N THR A 56 -2.25 8.72 -8.13
CA THR A 56 -1.37 9.18 -7.06
C THR A 56 -0.71 10.51 -7.36
N ASP A 57 -0.32 10.77 -8.61
CA ASP A 57 0.39 11.99 -8.99
C ASP A 57 -0.52 13.22 -8.94
N ALA A 58 -1.75 13.10 -9.45
CA ALA A 58 -2.76 14.14 -9.38
C ALA A 58 -3.20 14.41 -7.93
N ALA A 59 -3.40 13.34 -7.15
CA ALA A 59 -3.70 13.41 -5.74
C ALA A 59 -2.58 14.15 -4.97
N HIS A 60 -1.32 13.78 -5.18
CA HIS A 60 -0.18 14.41 -4.51
C HIS A 60 -0.06 15.91 -4.84
N LYS A 61 -0.32 16.31 -6.10
CA LYS A 61 -0.33 17.74 -6.49
C LYS A 61 -1.39 18.55 -5.73
N LEU A 62 -2.60 17.99 -5.55
CA LEU A 62 -3.67 18.62 -4.77
C LEU A 62 -3.37 18.69 -3.26
N TRP A 63 -2.57 17.75 -2.77
CA TRP A 63 -2.12 17.77 -1.38
C TRP A 63 -1.06 18.85 -1.16
N GLU A 64 -0.03 18.86 -2.01
CA GLU A 64 1.10 19.78 -1.91
C GLU A 64 0.67 21.25 -2.05
N ASN A 65 -0.30 21.54 -2.92
CA ASN A 65 -0.81 22.89 -3.13
C ASN A 65 -1.90 23.32 -2.12
N GLY A 66 -2.34 22.42 -1.22
CA GLY A 66 -3.40 22.69 -0.25
C GLY A 66 -4.76 23.02 -0.89
N ALA A 67 -5.02 22.58 -2.13
CA ALA A 67 -6.23 22.92 -2.89
C ALA A 67 -7.44 22.01 -2.60
N ALA A 68 -7.28 21.02 -1.72
CA ALA A 68 -8.33 20.07 -1.37
C ALA A 68 -8.34 19.76 0.13
N VAL A 69 -9.53 19.43 0.64
CA VAL A 69 -9.70 18.81 1.96
C VAL A 69 -9.61 17.29 1.79
N TRP A 70 -8.79 16.65 2.62
CA TRP A 70 -8.55 15.22 2.58
C TRP A 70 -9.39 14.52 3.65
N ILE A 71 -10.21 13.55 3.25
CA ILE A 71 -11.03 12.77 4.17
C ILE A 71 -10.53 11.32 4.14
N ASP A 72 -10.08 10.81 5.28
CA ASP A 72 -9.73 9.40 5.45
C ASP A 72 -10.95 8.65 6.01
N VAL A 73 -11.38 7.61 5.28
CA VAL A 73 -12.54 6.78 5.64
C VAL A 73 -12.15 5.36 6.10
N LEU A 74 -10.86 5.09 6.32
CA LEU A 74 -10.41 3.78 6.80
C LEU A 74 -11.05 3.43 8.15
N PRO A 75 -11.41 2.16 8.36
CA PRO A 75 -12.15 1.75 9.54
C PRO A 75 -11.30 1.88 10.80
N ALA A 76 -11.94 2.22 11.91
CA ALA A 76 -11.29 2.24 13.20
C ALA A 76 -11.03 0.80 13.67
N PRO A 77 -9.79 0.45 14.06
CA PRO A 77 -9.54 -0.87 14.63
C PRO A 77 -10.37 -1.00 15.91
N ARG A 78 -11.13 -2.09 16.01
CA ARG A 78 -11.95 -2.41 17.19
C ARG A 78 -11.26 -3.46 18.04
N ARG A 79 -11.37 -3.32 19.36
CA ARG A 79 -10.90 -4.35 20.30
C ARG A 79 -11.65 -5.65 20.00
N PRO A 80 -10.96 -6.78 19.75
CA PRO A 80 -11.64 -8.04 19.47
C PRO A 80 -12.54 -8.43 20.65
N ALA A 81 -13.78 -8.83 20.35
CA ALA A 81 -14.77 -9.18 21.38
C ALA A 81 -14.34 -10.38 22.24
N ASN A 82 -13.52 -11.27 21.67
CA ASN A 82 -12.96 -12.44 22.33
C ASN A 82 -11.62 -12.17 23.05
N LEU A 83 -11.11 -10.93 23.05
CA LEU A 83 -9.87 -10.59 23.75
C LEU A 83 -10.13 -10.54 25.26
N PRO A 84 -9.42 -11.31 26.10
CA PRO A 84 -9.59 -11.30 27.55
C PRO A 84 -9.49 -9.89 28.12
N ALA A 85 -10.30 -9.54 29.12
CA ALA A 85 -10.31 -8.19 29.72
C ALA A 85 -8.92 -7.75 30.24
N SER A 86 -8.10 -8.70 30.70
CA SER A 86 -6.73 -8.49 31.19
C SER A 86 -5.69 -8.34 30.08
N ALA A 87 -6.00 -8.71 28.84
CA ALA A 87 -5.05 -8.65 27.74
C ALA A 87 -4.96 -7.23 27.17
N LEU A 88 -3.72 -6.78 26.95
CA LEU A 88 -3.42 -5.50 26.32
C LEU A 88 -3.88 -5.52 24.86
N TRP A 89 -4.58 -4.46 24.45
CA TRP A 89 -4.99 -4.25 23.08
C TRP A 89 -4.08 -3.18 22.45
N MET A 90 -3.32 -3.56 21.42
CA MET A 90 -2.40 -2.69 20.69
C MET A 90 -2.73 -2.75 19.18
N PRO A 91 -3.62 -1.88 18.68
CA PRO A 91 -3.84 -1.80 17.24
C PRO A 91 -2.59 -1.29 16.52
N LEU A 92 -2.45 -1.63 15.24
CA LEU A 92 -1.38 -1.07 14.41
C LEU A 92 -1.52 0.46 14.31
N PRO A 93 -0.41 1.19 14.19
CA PRO A 93 -0.46 2.62 13.91
C PRO A 93 -1.30 2.91 12.66
N HIS A 94 -2.24 3.83 12.78
CA HIS A 94 -2.97 4.39 11.65
C HIS A 94 -2.00 5.24 10.82
N ARG A 95 -1.91 4.95 9.52
CA ARG A 95 -1.09 5.71 8.57
C ARG A 95 -2.03 6.43 7.63
N ASP A 96 -1.90 7.74 7.58
CA ASP A 96 -2.77 8.65 6.85
C ASP A 96 -1.95 9.65 6.03
N ILE A 97 -2.67 10.47 5.26
CA ILE A 97 -2.13 11.61 4.54
C ILE A 97 -2.07 12.79 5.52
N PRO A 98 -0.92 13.47 5.71
CA PRO A 98 -0.82 14.56 6.66
C PRO A 98 -1.87 15.66 6.40
N GLY A 99 -2.59 16.04 7.45
CA GLY A 99 -3.65 17.05 7.38
C GLY A 99 -5.03 16.52 6.96
N SER A 100 -5.18 15.22 6.74
CA SER A 100 -6.50 14.61 6.52
C SER A 100 -7.37 14.66 7.79
N ILE A 101 -8.68 14.64 7.57
CA ILE A 101 -9.69 14.48 8.61
C ILE A 101 -10.14 13.02 8.59
N TRP A 102 -9.99 12.33 9.72
CA TRP A 102 -10.42 10.95 9.84
C TRP A 102 -11.89 10.85 10.23
N LEU A 103 -12.70 10.25 9.34
CA LEU A 103 -14.10 9.92 9.56
C LEU A 103 -14.25 8.39 9.38
N PRO A 104 -14.02 7.59 10.42
CA PRO A 104 -14.02 6.13 10.28
C PRO A 104 -15.40 5.54 10.02
N ASP A 105 -15.42 4.37 9.37
CA ASP A 105 -16.59 3.50 9.20
C ASP A 105 -17.76 4.13 8.39
N ILE A 106 -17.46 5.02 7.42
CA ILE A 106 -18.46 5.67 6.53
C ILE A 106 -18.27 5.35 5.04
N GLY A 107 -17.54 4.28 4.71
CA GLY A 107 -17.20 3.87 3.35
C GLY A 107 -18.30 3.11 2.66
#